data_AF-T0YQ71-F1
#
_entry.id   AF-T0YQ71-F1
#
_cell.length_a   1.000
_cell.length_b   1.000
_cell.length_c   1.000
_cell.angle_alpha   90.00
_cell.angle_beta   90.00
_cell.angle_gamma   90.00
#
_symmetry.space_group_name_H-M   'P 1'
#
loop_
_entity.id
_entity.type
_entity.pdbx_description
1 polymer ?
#
loop_
_entity_poly.entity_id
_entity_poly.type
_entity_poly.pdbx_seq_one_letter_code
_entity_poly.pdbx_strand_id
1 'polypeptide(L)'
;GAPHRLRLALLGDDHQRASIEAGGMFSTLMRFVGGVSLSENLRQKNEHEREAVALLRRGYTEAALSLWAEHGQLKVGSTVEDLMTSTLEAWAEDRGRGQDSVILCRRNADAVVFNSLARARLIEMGKVSKKPCLTIPGKNGEAAREFHAGEQILLTRNDSRLE
;
A
#
# COMPACT_ATOMS: atom_id res chain seq x y z
N GLY A 1 44.97 -13.97 16.87
CA GLY A 1 44.26 -13.22 15.81
C GLY A 1 43.68 -11.95 16.39
N ALA A 2 43.81 -10.81 15.72
CA ALA A 2 43.21 -9.57 16.18
C ALA A 2 41.67 -9.67 16.18
N PRO A 3 40.95 -9.11 17.16
CA PRO A 3 39.51 -9.18 17.20
C PRO A 3 38.91 -8.43 16.01
N HIS A 4 38.08 -9.11 15.21
CA HIS A 4 37.30 -8.47 14.16
C HIS A 4 36.37 -7.43 14.79
N ARG A 5 36.55 -6.15 14.45
CA ARG A 5 35.63 -5.08 14.84
C ARG A 5 34.45 -5.09 13.88
N LEU A 6 33.32 -5.62 14.33
CA LEU A 6 32.05 -5.47 13.62
C LEU A 6 31.33 -4.20 14.11
N ARG A 7 30.68 -3.49 13.20
CA ARG A 7 29.73 -2.42 13.51
C ARG A 7 28.39 -2.79 12.89
N LEU A 8 27.32 -2.74 13.68
CA LEU A 8 25.95 -3.00 13.27
C LEU A 8 25.14 -1.72 13.47
N ALA A 9 24.44 -1.27 12.42
CA ALA A 9 23.47 -0.19 12.50
C ALA A 9 22.09 -0.76 12.16
N LEU A 10 21.11 -0.53 13.03
CA LEU A 10 19.74 -1.00 12.86
C LEU A 10 18.83 0.20 12.54
N LEU A 11 17.98 0.05 11.55
CA LEU A 11 17.02 1.07 11.10
C LEU A 11 15.63 0.42 11.03
N GLY A 12 14.61 1.08 11.57
CA GLY A 12 13.24 0.58 11.61
C GLY A 12 12.26 1.60 12.18
N ASP A 13 10.96 1.38 11.96
CA ASP A 13 9.87 2.17 12.54
C ASP A 13 9.10 1.29 13.54
N ASP A 14 9.14 1.66 14.81
CA ASP A 14 8.51 0.94 15.92
C ASP A 14 6.97 1.03 15.89
N HIS A 15 6.41 1.94 15.09
CA HIS A 15 4.97 2.04 14.85
C HIS A 15 4.51 1.37 13.55
N GLN A 16 5.43 0.80 12.74
CA GLN A 16 5.05 -0.01 11.58
C GLN A 16 4.61 -1.40 12.07
N ARG A 17 3.51 -1.93 11.50
CA ARG A 17 2.84 -3.18 11.92
C ARG A 17 3.86 -4.23 12.36
N ALA A 18 3.79 -4.64 13.62
CA ALA A 18 4.75 -5.56 14.23
C ALA A 18 4.98 -6.79 13.34
N SER A 19 6.25 -7.14 13.13
CA SER A 19 6.62 -8.34 12.38
C SER A 19 5.91 -9.56 12.96
N ILE A 20 5.28 -10.36 12.10
CA ILE A 20 4.56 -11.58 12.47
C ILE A 20 5.51 -12.62 13.09
N GLU A 21 6.81 -12.57 12.80
CA GLU A 21 7.80 -13.58 13.25
C GLU A 21 8.91 -13.07 14.18
N ALA A 22 8.96 -11.76 14.51
CA ALA A 22 9.95 -11.24 15.47
C ALA A 22 9.44 -9.99 16.19
N GLY A 23 8.19 -10.04 16.66
CA GLY A 23 7.55 -8.96 17.39
C GLY A 23 8.36 -8.53 18.61
N GLY A 24 9.09 -7.42 18.47
CA GLY A 24 9.62 -6.65 19.60
C GLY A 24 11.13 -6.65 19.79
N MET A 25 11.94 -7.39 19.04
CA MET A 25 13.40 -7.34 19.25
C MET A 25 13.98 -5.95 18.93
N PHE A 26 13.50 -5.29 17.88
CA PHE A 26 13.94 -3.94 17.51
C PHE A 26 13.54 -2.89 18.56
N SER A 27 12.28 -2.89 19.00
CA SER A 27 11.82 -1.98 20.06
C SER A 27 12.51 -2.25 21.40
N THR A 28 12.79 -3.52 21.71
CA THR A 28 13.56 -3.93 22.89
C THR A 28 15.01 -3.44 22.81
N LEU A 29 15.68 -3.60 21.66
CA LEU A 29 17.04 -3.10 21.45
C LEU A 29 17.10 -1.57 21.52
N MET A 30 16.12 -0.86 20.96
CA MET A 30 16.01 0.60 21.11
C MET A 30 15.89 1.03 22.58
N ARG A 31 15.15 0.27 23.39
CA ARG A 31 15.02 0.53 24.83
C ARG A 31 16.32 0.29 25.61
N PHE A 32 17.13 -0.69 25.21
CA PHE A 32 18.36 -1.06 25.93
C PHE A 32 19.63 -0.36 25.45
N VAL A 33 19.80 -0.19 24.13
CA VAL A 33 21.00 0.38 23.51
C VAL A 33 20.84 1.88 23.27
N GLY A 34 19.60 2.37 23.19
CA GLY A 34 19.29 3.71 22.72
C GLY A 34 19.46 3.83 21.20
N GLY A 35 19.11 5.01 20.68
CA GLY A 35 19.22 5.30 19.25
C GLY A 35 18.81 6.73 18.94
N VAL A 36 19.05 7.16 17.70
CA VAL A 36 18.57 8.44 17.18
C VAL A 36 17.23 8.20 16.49
N SER A 37 16.22 9.01 16.82
CA SER A 37 14.94 9.00 16.13
C SER A 37 14.92 10.06 15.04
N LEU A 38 14.46 9.69 13.84
CA LEU A 38 14.20 10.62 12.75
C LEU A 38 12.77 11.12 12.88
N SER A 39 12.60 12.41 13.21
CA SER A 39 11.28 13.03 13.40
C SER A 39 10.78 13.81 12.18
N GLU A 40 11.64 14.07 11.20
CA GLU A 40 11.29 14.90 10.05
C GLU A 40 10.55 14.09 8.98
N ASN A 41 9.37 14.57 8.60
CA ASN A 41 8.59 13.98 7.52
C ASN A 41 9.01 14.59 6.17
N LEU A 42 9.78 13.83 5.40
CA LEU A 42 10.24 14.22 4.06
C LEU A 42 9.29 13.75 2.94
N ARG A 43 8.28 12.93 3.26
CA ARG A 43 7.39 12.30 2.26
C ARG A 43 6.26 13.25 1.85
N GLN A 44 5.54 13.77 2.82
CA GLN A 44 4.48 14.73 2.58
C GLN A 44 5.11 16.08 2.24
N LYS A 45 4.71 16.68 1.12
CA LYS A 45 5.16 18.03 0.72
C LYS A 45 4.28 19.12 1.34
N ASN A 46 3.01 18.79 1.57
CA ASN A 46 2.02 19.71 2.10
C ASN A 46 2.05 19.73 3.63
N GLU A 47 1.97 20.92 4.23
CA GLU A 47 2.03 21.10 5.68
C GLU A 47 0.84 20.42 6.39
N HIS A 48 -0.38 20.59 5.88
CA HIS A 48 -1.58 19.98 6.44
C HIS A 48 -1.53 18.44 6.43
N GLU A 49 -0.95 17.83 5.38
CA GLU A 49 -0.78 16.38 5.34
C GLU A 49 0.24 15.90 6.39
N ARG A 50 1.34 16.65 6.61
CA ARG A 50 2.31 16.34 7.66
C ARG A 50 1.64 16.38 9.04
N GLU A 51 0.82 17.40 9.28
CA GLU A 51 0.09 17.56 10.52
C GLU A 51 -0.94 16.43 10.72
N ALA A 52 -1.76 16.12 9.72
CA ALA A 52 -2.74 15.03 9.79
C ALA A 52 -2.07 13.68 10.12
N VAL A 53 -0.96 13.37 9.45
CA VAL A 53 -0.19 12.14 9.71
C VAL A 53 0.42 12.14 11.12
N ALA A 54 0.92 13.28 11.60
CA ALA A 54 1.46 13.40 12.94
C ALA A 54 0.38 13.23 14.02
N LEU A 55 -0.81 13.80 13.82
CA LEU A 55 -1.98 13.60 14.69
C LEU A 55 -2.38 12.14 14.73
N LEU A 56 -2.47 11.49 13.57
CA LEU A 56 -2.80 10.06 13.48
C LEU A 56 -1.76 9.19 14.22
N ARG A 57 -0.45 9.47 14.04
CA ARG A 57 0.63 8.72 14.72
C ARG A 57 0.55 8.84 16.25
N ARG A 58 0.08 9.98 16.77
CA ARG A 58 -0.12 10.22 18.21
C ARG A 58 -1.45 9.67 18.75
N GLY A 59 -2.30 9.11 17.89
CA GLY A 59 -3.61 8.55 18.27
C GLY A 59 -4.77 9.55 18.23
N TYR A 60 -4.56 10.78 17.74
CA TYR A 60 -5.60 11.79 17.57
C TYR A 60 -6.34 11.61 16.24
N THR A 61 -7.01 10.46 16.08
CA THR A 61 -7.64 10.05 14.82
C THR A 61 -8.72 11.03 14.34
N GLU A 62 -9.58 11.52 15.24
CA GLU A 62 -10.65 12.46 14.88
C GLU A 62 -10.10 13.77 14.32
N ALA A 63 -9.09 14.36 14.98
CA ALA A 63 -8.43 15.57 14.51
C ALA A 63 -7.77 15.38 13.14
N ALA A 64 -7.12 14.23 12.91
CA ALA A 64 -6.54 13.90 11.61
C ALA A 64 -7.60 13.78 10.50
N LEU A 65 -8.72 13.11 10.79
CA LEU A 65 -9.84 12.96 9.85
C LEU A 65 -10.49 14.31 9.52
N SER A 66 -10.69 15.18 10.52
CA SER A 66 -11.21 16.53 10.31
C SER A 66 -10.30 17.36 9.40
N LEU A 67 -8.97 17.29 9.61
CA LEU A 67 -8.04 18.02 8.76
C LEU A 67 -8.07 17.54 7.31
N TRP A 68 -8.16 16.22 7.08
CA TRP A 68 -8.37 15.70 5.72
C TRP A 68 -9.73 16.11 5.13
N ALA A 69 -10.78 16.19 5.93
CA ALA A 69 -12.09 16.64 5.47
C ALA A 69 -12.06 18.12 5.05
N GLU A 70 -11.45 18.99 5.85
CA GLU A 70 -11.30 20.43 5.58
C GLU A 70 -10.54 20.69 4.27
N HIS A 71 -9.57 19.84 3.94
CA HIS A 71 -8.78 19.92 2.71
C HIS A 71 -9.36 19.10 1.53
N GLY A 72 -10.57 18.54 1.67
CA GLY A 72 -11.22 17.76 0.61
C GLY A 72 -10.57 16.41 0.31
N GLN A 73 -9.73 15.90 1.21
CA GLN A 73 -9.02 14.63 1.11
C GLN A 73 -9.77 13.46 1.77
N LEU A 74 -10.90 13.73 2.44
CA LEU A 74 -11.79 12.71 2.99
C LEU A 74 -13.15 12.77 2.29
N LYS A 75 -13.57 11.63 1.71
CA LYS A 75 -14.92 11.46 1.14
C LYS A 75 -15.69 10.44 1.96
N VAL A 76 -16.87 10.84 2.43
CA VAL A 76 -17.82 9.96 3.11
C VAL A 76 -19.00 9.74 2.17
N GLY A 77 -19.33 8.48 1.90
CA GLY A 77 -20.45 8.10 1.06
C GLY A 77 -21.59 7.48 1.85
N SER A 78 -22.77 7.50 1.27
CA SER A 78 -24.00 6.93 1.81
C SER A 78 -24.03 5.40 1.73
N THR A 79 -23.42 4.83 0.69
CA THR A 79 -23.39 3.38 0.44
C THR A 79 -21.97 2.93 0.09
N VAL A 80 -21.73 1.61 0.22
CA VAL A 80 -20.45 1.02 -0.15
C VAL A 80 -20.26 1.10 -1.66
N GLU A 81 -21.33 0.90 -2.43
CA GLU A 81 -21.37 0.92 -3.88
C GLU A 81 -20.98 2.30 -4.45
N ASP A 82 -21.52 3.38 -3.86
CA ASP A 82 -21.18 4.76 -4.24
C ASP A 82 -19.71 5.07 -3.97
N LEU A 83 -19.19 4.62 -2.82
CA LEU A 83 -17.77 4.79 -2.46
C LEU A 83 -16.86 4.00 -3.39
N MET A 84 -17.23 2.76 -3.73
CA MET A 84 -16.44 1.93 -4.65
C MET A 84 -16.39 2.54 -6.05
N THR A 85 -17.54 2.99 -6.56
CA THR A 85 -17.62 3.66 -7.87
C THR A 85 -16.77 4.91 -7.90
N SER A 86 -16.95 5.81 -6.92
CA SER A 86 -16.20 7.06 -6.88
C SER A 86 -14.70 6.88 -6.64
N THR A 87 -14.29 5.85 -5.88
CA THR A 87 -12.87 5.50 -5.69
C THR A 87 -12.25 5.03 -7.01
N LEU A 88 -12.97 4.17 -7.75
CA LEU A 88 -12.51 3.68 -9.05
C LEU A 88 -12.39 4.81 -10.07
N GLU A 89 -13.35 5.73 -10.11
CA GLU A 89 -13.35 6.89 -11.01
C GLU A 89 -12.17 7.82 -10.72
N ALA A 90 -11.96 8.18 -9.45
CA ALA A 90 -10.83 9.02 -9.05
C ALA A 90 -9.49 8.38 -9.43
N TRP A 91 -9.34 7.07 -9.16
CA TRP A 91 -8.15 6.32 -9.55
C TRP A 91 -7.97 6.29 -11.08
N ALA A 92 -9.03 6.07 -11.84
CA ALA A 92 -8.98 6.02 -13.29
C ALA A 92 -8.60 7.40 -13.88
N GLU A 93 -9.07 8.48 -13.29
CA GLU A 93 -8.72 9.85 -13.66
C GLU A 93 -7.22 10.15 -13.41
N ASP A 94 -6.70 9.77 -12.24
CA ASP A 94 -5.27 9.86 -11.92
C ASP A 94 -4.43 9.09 -12.94
N ARG A 95 -4.83 7.86 -13.28
CA ARG A 95 -4.17 7.05 -14.30
C ARG A 95 -4.24 7.69 -15.68
N GLY A 96 -5.37 8.31 -16.03
CA GLY A 96 -5.54 9.09 -17.26
C GLY A 96 -4.57 10.27 -17.34
N ARG A 97 -4.28 10.92 -16.20
CA ARG A 97 -3.27 11.97 -16.06
C ARG A 97 -1.82 11.47 -16.00
N GLY A 98 -1.60 10.14 -16.02
CA GLY A 98 -0.28 9.54 -15.88
C GLY A 98 0.29 9.60 -14.46
N GLN A 99 -0.55 9.81 -13.45
CA GLN A 99 -0.14 9.76 -12.05
C GLN A 99 -0.07 8.31 -11.57
N ASP A 100 0.84 8.05 -10.63
CA ASP A 100 0.93 6.76 -9.96
C ASP A 100 0.05 6.77 -8.70
N SER A 101 -1.09 6.10 -8.78
CA SER A 101 -2.07 5.98 -7.70
C SER A 101 -2.42 4.52 -7.42
N VAL A 102 -2.68 4.24 -6.14
CA VAL A 102 -2.98 2.91 -5.60
C VAL A 102 -4.26 2.97 -4.76
N ILE A 103 -5.16 2.02 -4.98
CA ILE A 103 -6.32 1.79 -4.13
C ILE A 103 -5.92 0.81 -3.02
N LEU A 104 -6.11 1.21 -1.76
CA LEU A 104 -5.87 0.35 -0.60
C LEU A 104 -7.21 -0.12 -0.02
N CYS A 105 -7.32 -1.42 0.20
CA CYS A 105 -8.53 -2.04 0.75
C CYS A 105 -8.23 -2.75 2.06
N ARG A 106 -9.21 -2.76 2.98
CA ARG A 106 -9.09 -3.51 4.23
C ARG A 106 -9.19 -5.02 4.01
N ARG A 107 -10.07 -5.47 3.11
CA ARG A 107 -10.30 -6.90 2.84
C ARG A 107 -9.78 -7.27 1.46
N ASN A 108 -9.24 -8.48 1.34
CA ASN A 108 -8.83 -9.03 0.04
C ASN A 108 -10.01 -9.18 -0.93
N ALA A 109 -11.22 -9.46 -0.43
CA ALA A 109 -12.41 -9.54 -1.27
C ALA A 109 -12.71 -8.21 -1.99
N ASP A 110 -12.56 -7.08 -1.29
CA ASP A 110 -12.73 -5.75 -1.87
C ASP A 110 -11.64 -5.48 -2.93
N ALA A 111 -10.39 -5.85 -2.63
CA ALA A 111 -9.28 -5.71 -3.56
C ALA A 111 -9.49 -6.53 -4.85
N VAL A 112 -10.07 -7.74 -4.76
CA VAL A 112 -10.40 -8.57 -5.93
C VAL A 112 -11.43 -7.88 -6.82
N VAL A 113 -12.47 -7.29 -6.22
CA VAL A 113 -13.48 -6.53 -6.96
C VAL A 113 -12.86 -5.30 -7.62
N PHE A 114 -12.08 -4.51 -6.88
CA PHE A 114 -11.40 -3.34 -7.44
C PHE A 114 -10.43 -3.69 -8.57
N ASN A 115 -9.62 -4.74 -8.42
CA ASN A 115 -8.71 -5.20 -9.47
C ASN A 115 -9.46 -5.58 -10.75
N SER A 116 -10.63 -6.22 -10.62
CA SER A 116 -11.45 -6.63 -11.75
C SER A 116 -12.04 -5.42 -12.49
N LEU A 117 -12.58 -4.46 -11.73
CA LEU A 117 -13.12 -3.21 -12.27
C LEU A 117 -12.03 -2.32 -12.88
N ALA A 118 -10.88 -2.21 -12.22
CA ALA A 118 -9.71 -1.46 -12.69
C ALA A 118 -9.18 -2.03 -14.00
N ARG A 119 -9.06 -3.36 -14.11
CA ARG A 119 -8.69 -4.04 -15.37
C ARG A 119 -9.64 -3.69 -16.50
N ALA A 120 -10.96 -3.82 -16.27
CA ALA A 120 -11.96 -3.47 -17.27
C ALA A 120 -11.79 -2.02 -17.76
N ARG A 121 -11.54 -1.09 -16.84
CA ARG A 121 -11.32 0.31 -17.17
C ARG A 121 -10.02 0.57 -17.94
N LEU A 122 -8.93 -0.10 -17.60
CA LEU A 122 -7.68 -0.02 -18.36
C LEU A 122 -7.80 -0.62 -19.76
N ILE A 123 -8.62 -1.66 -19.94
CA ILE A 123 -8.93 -2.22 -21.25
C ILE A 123 -9.71 -1.22 -22.11
N GLU A 124 -10.70 -0.55 -21.53
CA GLU A 124 -11.47 0.51 -22.22
C GLU A 124 -10.59 1.71 -22.61
N MET A 125 -9.64 2.08 -21.75
CA MET A 125 -8.64 3.12 -22.03
C MET A 125 -7.55 2.67 -23.02
N GLY A 126 -7.54 1.41 -23.45
CA GLY A 126 -6.51 0.86 -24.34
C GLY A 126 -5.13 0.71 -23.70
N LYS A 127 -5.04 0.76 -22.37
CA LYS A 127 -3.79 0.56 -21.60
C LYS A 127 -3.47 -0.92 -21.36
N VAL A 128 -4.49 -1.76 -21.37
CA VAL A 128 -4.39 -3.21 -21.19
C VAL A 128 -5.04 -3.92 -22.38
N SER A 129 -4.47 -5.05 -22.82
CA SER A 129 -5.01 -5.81 -23.95
C SER A 129 -6.39 -6.40 -23.63
N LYS A 130 -7.31 -6.41 -24.61
CA LYS A 130 -8.64 -7.05 -24.46
C LYS A 130 -8.56 -8.56 -24.26
N LYS A 131 -7.59 -9.21 -24.91
CA LYS A 131 -7.38 -10.67 -24.82
C LYS A 131 -6.25 -10.98 -23.84
N PRO A 132 -6.33 -12.09 -23.09
CA PRO A 132 -5.23 -12.54 -22.26
C PRO A 132 -4.05 -12.99 -23.13
N CYS A 133 -2.84 -12.70 -22.67
CA CYS A 133 -1.59 -13.18 -23.28
C CYS A 133 -1.00 -14.37 -22.53
N LEU A 134 -1.41 -14.59 -21.29
CA LEU A 134 -0.97 -15.71 -20.45
C LEU A 134 -2.13 -16.18 -19.58
N THR A 135 -2.35 -17.49 -19.55
CA THR A 135 -3.30 -18.13 -18.64
C THR A 135 -2.54 -19.13 -17.78
N ILE A 136 -2.53 -18.90 -16.47
CA ILE A 136 -1.92 -19.81 -15.50
C ILE A 136 -3.05 -20.66 -14.91
N PRO A 137 -2.97 -22.00 -14.97
CA PRO A 137 -3.97 -22.86 -14.36
C PRO A 137 -4.01 -22.63 -12.84
N GLY A 138 -5.21 -22.57 -12.28
CA GLY A 138 -5.40 -22.49 -10.83
C GLY A 138 -4.92 -23.77 -10.16
N LYS A 139 -4.53 -23.67 -8.88
CA LYS A 139 -4.16 -24.83 -8.06
C LYS A 139 -5.33 -25.22 -7.15
N ASN A 140 -5.47 -26.50 -6.84
CA ASN A 140 -6.43 -27.01 -5.84
C ASN A 140 -7.88 -26.56 -6.05
N GLY A 141 -8.36 -26.55 -7.30
CA GLY A 141 -9.75 -26.16 -7.63
C GLY A 141 -9.97 -24.65 -7.77
N GLU A 142 -8.93 -23.81 -7.64
CA GLU A 142 -9.01 -22.41 -8.04
C GLU A 142 -9.22 -22.28 -9.56
N ALA A 143 -9.95 -21.23 -9.97
CA ALA A 143 -10.08 -20.87 -11.38
C ALA A 143 -8.71 -20.51 -11.98
N ALA A 144 -8.58 -20.71 -13.29
CA ALA A 144 -7.41 -20.25 -14.03
C ALA A 144 -7.27 -18.73 -13.93
N ARG A 145 -6.03 -18.24 -13.86
CA ARG A 145 -5.72 -16.82 -13.78
C ARG A 145 -5.26 -16.33 -15.14
N GLU A 146 -5.96 -15.32 -15.63
CA GLU A 146 -5.68 -14.66 -16.90
C GLU A 146 -4.91 -13.36 -16.68
N PHE A 147 -3.87 -13.19 -17.48
CA PHE A 147 -3.00 -12.03 -17.51
C PHE A 147 -3.03 -11.40 -18.89
N HIS A 148 -3.12 -10.07 -18.90
CA HIS A 148 -3.23 -9.27 -20.10
C HIS A 148 -1.97 -8.42 -20.27
N ALA A 149 -1.58 -8.16 -21.53
CA ALA A 149 -0.43 -7.31 -21.79
C ALA A 149 -0.72 -5.88 -21.30
N GLY A 150 0.23 -5.30 -20.57
CA GLY A 150 0.10 -3.96 -19.96
C GLY A 150 -0.38 -3.97 -18.51
N GLU A 151 -0.70 -5.13 -17.93
CA GLU A 151 -1.11 -5.20 -16.51
C GLU A 151 0.06 -5.04 -15.55
N GLN A 152 -0.23 -4.42 -14.40
CA GLN A 152 0.65 -4.45 -13.23
C GLN A 152 0.29 -5.68 -12.39
N ILE A 153 1.28 -6.52 -12.10
CA ILE A 153 1.10 -7.72 -11.29
C ILE A 153 1.97 -7.65 -10.04
N LEU A 154 1.43 -8.17 -8.93
CA LEU A 154 2.17 -8.34 -7.69
C LEU A 154 2.45 -9.83 -7.47
N LEU A 155 3.73 -10.18 -7.34
CA LEU A 155 4.13 -11.51 -6.92
C LEU A 155 3.95 -11.64 -5.41
N THR A 156 3.18 -12.63 -4.98
CA THR A 156 2.81 -12.80 -3.56
C THR A 156 3.69 -13.80 -2.82
N ARG A 157 4.60 -14.47 -3.54
CA ARG A 157 5.55 -15.43 -2.98
C ARG A 157 6.89 -15.29 -3.69
N ASN A 158 7.96 -15.35 -2.92
CA ASN A 158 9.31 -15.46 -3.48
C ASN A 158 9.52 -16.88 -4.01
N ASP A 159 10.12 -17.00 -5.19
CA ASP A 159 10.64 -18.27 -5.69
C ASP A 159 12.13 -18.34 -5.35
N SER A 160 12.51 -19.28 -4.50
CA SER A 160 13.89 -19.45 -4.06
C SER A 160 14.75 -20.30 -5.01
N ARG A 161 14.26 -20.60 -6.23
CA ARG A 161 14.94 -21.47 -7.21
C ARG A 161 15.68 -20.69 -8.31
N LEU A 162 15.68 -19.37 -8.25
CA LEU A 162 16.52 -18.53 -9.10
C LEU A 162 17.91 -18.44 -8.45
N GLU A 163 18.78 -19.40 -8.78
CA GLU A 163 20.25 -19.25 -8.70
C GLU A 163 20.80 -18.74 -10.03
#